data_AF-A0A0G1VVB8-F1
#
_entry.id   AF-A0A0G1VVB8-F1
#
_cell.length_a   1.000
_cell.length_b   1.000
_cell.length_c   1.000
_cell.angle_alpha   90.00
_cell.angle_beta   90.00
_cell.angle_gamma   90.00
#
_symmetry.space_group_name_H-M   'P 1'
#
loop_
_entity.id
_entity.type
_entity.pdbx_description
1 polymer ?
#
loop_
_entity_poly.entity_id
_entity_poly.type
_entity_poly.pdbx_seq_one_letter_code
_entity_poly.pdbx_strand_id
1 'polypeptide(L)'
;IYPNAVITAVDIDERMIEIGKKYFSLSSISGLTLTVADARNYVMEQKKKWDLVVIDLYIGATIPPFVGEEQFLRALKTIMTAHGILLINYLYELEYRRLSDIYLAKLQNIFSRVIDTKIHFNRFFFVVK
;
A
#
# COMPACT_ATOMS: atom_id res chain seq x y z
N ILE A 1 8.53 -17.14 7.72
CA ILE A 1 7.91 -17.28 6.37
C ILE A 1 6.45 -17.64 6.58
N TYR A 2 5.51 -17.04 5.83
CA TYR A 2 4.06 -17.26 5.96
C TYR A 2 3.52 -18.11 4.78
N PRO A 3 3.71 -19.44 4.78
CA PRO A 3 3.45 -20.29 3.60
C PRO A 3 1.98 -20.42 3.21
N ASN A 4 1.07 -20.10 4.12
CA ASN A 4 -0.38 -20.20 3.92
C ASN A 4 -1.02 -18.83 3.64
N ALA A 5 -0.23 -17.79 3.43
CA ALA A 5 -0.74 -16.46 3.13
C ALA A 5 -1.38 -16.45 1.74
N VAL A 6 -2.61 -15.91 1.66
CA VAL A 6 -3.27 -15.61 0.39
C VAL A 6 -2.97 -14.16 0.06
N ILE A 7 -2.22 -13.95 -1.03
CA ILE A 7 -1.66 -12.65 -1.38
C ILE A 7 -2.26 -12.21 -2.71
N THR A 8 -2.66 -10.94 -2.80
CA THR A 8 -2.93 -10.30 -4.09
C THR A 8 -2.01 -9.10 -4.23
N ALA A 9 -1.16 -9.12 -5.25
CA ALA A 9 -0.33 -7.99 -5.63
C ALA A 9 -0.95 -7.31 -6.85
N VAL A 10 -1.11 -5.99 -6.75
CA VAL A 10 -1.73 -5.15 -7.79
C VAL A 10 -0.67 -4.21 -8.31
N ASP A 11 -0.45 -4.25 -9.63
CA ASP A 11 0.46 -3.34 -10.32
C ASP A 11 -0.23 -2.87 -11.61
N ILE A 12 0.00 -1.61 -12.00
CA ILE A 12 -0.55 -1.06 -13.23
C ILE A 12 0.28 -1.48 -14.45
N ASP A 13 1.57 -1.80 -14.26
CA ASP A 13 2.50 -2.14 -15.33
C ASP A 13 2.60 -3.66 -15.49
N GLU A 14 1.94 -4.17 -16.53
CA GLU A 14 2.02 -5.58 -16.92
C GLU A 14 3.46 -6.06 -17.15
N ARG A 15 4.35 -5.20 -17.66
CA ARG A 15 5.75 -5.56 -17.93
C ARG A 15 6.52 -5.82 -16.63
N MET A 16 6.21 -5.08 -15.57
CA MET A 16 6.82 -5.33 -14.25
C MET A 16 6.39 -6.69 -13.70
N ILE A 17 5.13 -7.08 -13.91
CA ILE A 17 4.64 -8.41 -13.56
C ILE A 17 5.35 -9.50 -14.38
N GLU A 18 5.53 -9.30 -15.69
CA GLU A 18 6.26 -10.25 -16.55
C GLU A 18 7.72 -10.42 -16.13
N ILE A 19 8.42 -9.31 -15.84
CA ILE A 19 9.80 -9.32 -15.32
C ILE A 19 9.85 -10.07 -13.98
N GLY A 20 8.92 -9.79 -13.09
CA GLY A 20 8.75 -10.48 -11.81
C GLY A 20 8.62 -12.00 -11.97
N LYS A 21 7.76 -12.45 -12.89
CA LYS A 21 7.58 -13.88 -13.19
C LYS A 21 8.86 -14.50 -13.75
N LYS A 22 9.52 -13.84 -14.70
CA LYS A 22 10.68 -14.37 -15.44
C LYS A 22 11.96 -14.42 -14.61
N TYR A 23 12.22 -13.38 -13.82
CA TYR A 23 13.52 -13.19 -13.16
C TYR A 23 13.47 -13.33 -11.64
N PHE A 24 12.30 -13.18 -11.01
CA PHE A 24 12.13 -13.22 -9.55
C PHE A 24 11.22 -14.36 -9.07
N SER A 25 10.90 -15.30 -9.96
CA SER A 25 10.12 -16.52 -9.64
C SER A 25 8.77 -16.25 -8.98
N LEU A 26 8.10 -15.13 -9.30
CA LEU A 26 6.79 -14.81 -8.73
C LEU A 26 5.74 -15.90 -9.03
N SER A 27 5.84 -16.59 -10.16
CA SER A 27 4.94 -17.70 -10.52
C SER A 27 5.05 -18.91 -9.59
N SER A 28 6.13 -19.02 -8.82
CA SER A 28 6.37 -20.14 -7.90
C SER A 28 5.89 -19.87 -6.47
N ILE A 29 5.42 -18.66 -6.18
CA ILE A 29 4.95 -18.27 -4.84
C ILE A 29 3.52 -18.79 -4.64
N SER A 30 3.38 -19.79 -3.77
CA SER A 30 2.08 -20.33 -3.39
C SER A 30 1.19 -19.24 -2.77
N GLY A 31 -0.08 -19.19 -3.18
CA GLY A 31 -1.06 -18.23 -2.68
C GLY A 31 -0.96 -16.82 -3.28
N LEU A 32 0.01 -16.53 -4.16
CA LEU A 32 0.14 -15.23 -4.83
C LEU A 32 -0.73 -15.13 -6.09
N THR A 33 -1.61 -14.14 -6.11
CA THR A 33 -2.33 -13.68 -7.31
C THR A 33 -1.75 -12.35 -7.77
N LEU A 34 -1.34 -12.27 -9.03
CA LEU A 34 -0.85 -11.04 -9.67
C LEU A 34 -1.99 -10.42 -10.48
N THR A 35 -2.34 -9.18 -10.19
CA THR A 35 -3.43 -8.45 -10.84
C THR A 35 -2.88 -7.21 -11.54
N VAL A 36 -3.07 -7.14 -12.87
CA VAL A 36 -2.77 -5.92 -13.64
C VAL A 36 -3.96 -4.96 -13.50
N ALA A 37 -3.83 -3.93 -12.67
CA ALA A 37 -4.88 -2.93 -12.47
C ALA A 37 -4.34 -1.64 -11.86
N ASP A 38 -5.07 -0.55 -12.06
CA ASP A 38 -4.88 0.67 -11.28
C ASP A 38 -5.28 0.41 -9.80
N ALA A 39 -4.35 0.70 -8.87
CA ALA A 39 -4.55 0.41 -7.45
C ALA A 39 -5.68 1.23 -6.82
N ARG A 40 -5.94 2.47 -7.29
CA ARG A 40 -7.07 3.28 -6.83
C ARG A 40 -8.37 2.57 -7.17
N ASN A 41 -8.56 2.21 -8.44
CA ASN A 41 -9.78 1.54 -8.90
C ASN A 41 -9.96 0.19 -8.21
N TYR A 42 -8.89 -0.61 -8.09
CA TYR A 42 -8.92 -1.90 -7.41
C TYR A 42 -9.42 -1.77 -5.97
N VAL A 43 -8.88 -0.82 -5.19
CA VAL A 43 -9.29 -0.61 -3.80
C VAL A 43 -10.73 -0.11 -3.70
N MET A 44 -11.14 0.80 -4.58
CA MET A 44 -12.49 1.38 -4.56
C MET A 44 -13.59 0.35 -4.89
N GLU A 45 -13.29 -0.66 -5.70
CA GLU A 45 -14.24 -1.70 -6.11
C GLU A 45 -14.19 -2.97 -5.23
N GLN A 46 -13.20 -3.05 -4.33
CA GLN A 46 -12.95 -4.24 -3.55
C GLN A 46 -14.05 -4.51 -2.50
N LYS A 47 -14.52 -5.76 -2.46
CA LYS A 47 -15.49 -6.27 -1.48
C LYS A 47 -14.87 -7.17 -0.43
N LYS A 48 -13.72 -7.79 -0.74
CA LYS A 48 -12.96 -8.63 0.19
C LYS A 48 -12.27 -7.78 1.25
N LYS A 49 -12.04 -8.37 2.41
CA LYS A 49 -11.26 -7.77 3.49
C LYS A 49 -9.92 -8.46 3.67
N TRP A 50 -8.93 -7.71 4.11
CA TRP A 50 -7.53 -8.14 4.24
C TRP A 50 -7.02 -7.89 5.66
N ASP A 51 -6.25 -8.85 6.17
CA ASP A 51 -5.57 -8.72 7.47
C ASP A 51 -4.32 -7.83 7.38
N LEU A 52 -3.75 -7.71 6.18
CA LEU A 52 -2.64 -6.82 5.88
C LEU A 52 -2.86 -6.16 4.52
N VAL A 53 -2.76 -4.83 4.49
CA VAL A 53 -2.70 -4.04 3.26
C VAL A 53 -1.38 -3.31 3.24
N VAL A 54 -0.61 -3.47 2.16
CA VAL A 54 0.67 -2.79 1.97
C VAL A 54 0.56 -1.83 0.78
N ILE A 55 0.89 -0.56 1.00
CA ILE A 55 0.91 0.49 -0.01
C ILE A 55 2.36 0.86 -0.28
N ASP A 56 2.84 0.51 -1.47
CA ASP A 56 4.17 0.81 -1.99
C ASP A 56 4.02 1.34 -3.42
N LEU A 57 3.41 2.53 -3.55
CA LEU A 57 2.93 3.08 -4.83
C LEU A 57 3.76 4.30 -5.26
N TYR A 58 4.45 4.15 -6.39
CA TYR A 58 5.35 5.16 -6.94
C TYR A 58 5.19 5.26 -8.47
N ILE A 59 5.29 6.48 -8.99
CA ILE A 59 5.44 6.78 -10.42
C ILE A 59 6.76 7.52 -10.59
N GLY A 60 7.79 6.80 -11.03
CA GLY A 60 9.16 7.31 -11.01
C GLY A 60 9.59 7.70 -9.59
N ALA A 61 9.94 8.97 -9.39
CA ALA A 61 10.34 9.52 -8.09
C ALA A 61 9.18 10.21 -7.33
N THR A 62 7.93 9.93 -7.70
CA THR A 62 6.76 10.62 -7.13
C THR A 62 5.71 9.67 -6.58
N ILE A 63 4.97 10.14 -5.58
CA ILE A 63 3.82 9.42 -5.04
C ILE A 63 2.56 9.86 -5.78
N PRO A 64 1.73 8.94 -6.29
CA PRO A 64 0.47 9.30 -6.94
C PRO A 64 -0.42 10.12 -5.99
N PRO A 65 -1.00 11.26 -6.43
CA PRO A 65 -1.79 12.14 -5.55
C PRO A 65 -2.95 11.44 -4.83
N PHE A 66 -3.57 10.44 -5.47
CA PHE A 66 -4.70 9.71 -4.91
C PHE A 66 -4.37 8.97 -3.61
N VAL A 67 -3.09 8.64 -3.37
CA VAL A 67 -2.63 7.95 -2.15
C VAL A 67 -2.95 8.78 -0.90
N GLY A 68 -3.03 10.11 -1.03
CA GLY A 68 -3.39 11.05 0.04
C GLY A 68 -4.80 11.63 -0.05
N GLU A 69 -5.64 11.14 -0.96
CA GLU A 69 -7.04 11.51 -1.01
C GLU A 69 -7.83 10.82 0.11
N GLU A 70 -8.68 11.57 0.80
CA GLU A 70 -9.46 11.04 1.93
C GLU A 70 -10.37 9.87 1.52
N GLN A 71 -10.96 9.91 0.32
CA GLN A 71 -11.78 8.82 -0.21
C GLN A 71 -11.00 7.51 -0.31
N PHE A 72 -9.74 7.57 -0.75
CA PHE A 72 -8.88 6.39 -0.90
C PHE A 72 -8.48 5.86 0.48
N LEU A 73 -8.05 6.74 1.40
CA LEU A 73 -7.72 6.34 2.77
C LEU A 73 -8.92 5.72 3.51
N ARG A 74 -10.13 6.24 3.30
CA ARG A 74 -11.36 5.65 3.85
C ARG A 74 -11.68 4.30 3.20
N ALA A 75 -11.47 4.14 1.89
CA ALA A 75 -11.62 2.85 1.20
C ALA A 75 -10.60 1.82 1.70
N LEU A 76 -9.35 2.21 1.97
CA LEU A 76 -8.38 1.33 2.64
C LEU A 76 -8.92 0.85 3.99
N LYS A 77 -9.48 1.77 4.79
CA LYS A 77 -10.11 1.39 6.06
C LYS A 77 -11.26 0.39 5.87
N THR A 78 -12.07 0.46 4.81
CA THR A 78 -13.20 -0.46 4.62
C THR A 78 -12.75 -1.87 4.22
N ILE A 79 -11.68 -1.98 3.43
CA ILE A 79 -11.13 -3.27 2.98
C ILE A 79 -10.22 -3.95 4.01
N MET A 80 -9.98 -3.34 5.17
CA MET A 80 -9.26 -3.99 6.27
C MET A 80 -10.22 -4.82 7.14
N THR A 81 -9.74 -5.95 7.67
CA THR A 81 -10.45 -6.69 8.74
C THR A 81 -10.48 -5.87 10.04
N ALA A 82 -11.22 -6.33 11.05
CA ALA A 82 -11.35 -5.62 12.33
C ALA A 82 -10.03 -5.50 13.12
N HIS A 83 -9.05 -6.35 12.80
CA HIS A 83 -7.70 -6.33 13.37
C HIS A 83 -6.64 -6.15 12.27
N GLY A 84 -7.07 -5.64 11.11
CA GLY A 84 -6.21 -5.49 9.95
C GLY A 84 -5.15 -4.42 10.16
N ILE A 85 -4.00 -4.62 9.53
CA ILE A 85 -2.88 -3.69 9.52
C ILE A 85 -2.78 -3.04 8.15
N LEU A 86 -2.56 -1.74 8.12
CA LEU A 86 -2.21 -1.00 6.91
C LEU A 86 -0.78 -0.48 7.07
N LEU A 87 0.10 -0.87 6.15
CA LEU A 87 1.47 -0.42 6.07
C LEU A 87 1.62 0.44 4.82
N ILE A 88 2.08 1.67 4.98
CA ILE A 88 2.30 2.60 3.86
C ILE A 88 3.76 2.99 3.84
N ASN A 89 4.42 2.73 2.71
CA ASN A 89 5.71 3.32 2.39
C ASN A 89 5.49 4.70 1.76
N TYR A 90 6.17 5.73 2.27
CA TYR A 90 6.00 7.11 1.82
C TYR A 90 7.35 7.83 1.78
N LEU A 91 7.55 8.73 0.82
CA LEU A 91 8.78 9.49 0.68
C LEU A 91 8.97 10.47 1.83
N TYR A 92 10.21 10.59 2.28
CA TYR A 92 10.64 11.50 3.34
C TYR A 92 11.94 12.25 2.97
N GLU A 93 12.18 12.39 1.67
CA GLU A 93 13.24 13.24 1.12
C GLU A 93 12.93 14.73 1.33
N LEU A 94 13.91 15.62 1.11
CA LEU A 94 13.78 17.06 1.39
C LEU A 94 12.46 17.68 0.90
N GLU A 95 12.05 17.36 -0.33
CA GLU A 95 10.82 17.87 -0.96
C GLU A 95 9.54 17.26 -0.35
N TYR A 96 9.63 16.05 0.20
CA TYR A 96 8.50 15.29 0.72
C TYR A 96 8.34 15.39 2.24
N ARG A 97 9.28 15.95 2.99
CA ARG A 97 9.17 16.04 4.47
C ARG A 97 7.87 16.68 4.92
N ARG A 98 7.53 17.85 4.38
CA ARG A 98 6.28 18.56 4.71
C ARG A 98 5.04 17.79 4.23
N LEU A 99 5.09 17.21 3.04
CA LEU A 99 3.98 16.40 2.51
C LEU A 99 3.73 15.16 3.37
N SER A 100 4.79 14.52 3.84
CA SER A 100 4.75 13.37 4.73
C SER A 100 4.16 13.72 6.11
N ASP A 101 4.45 14.90 6.65
CA ASP A 101 3.83 15.38 7.90
C ASP A 101 2.33 15.69 7.71
N ILE A 102 1.95 16.29 6.59
CA ILE A 102 0.53 16.48 6.22
C ILE A 102 -0.17 15.13 6.06
N TYR A 103 0.52 14.16 5.45
CA TYR A 103 0.01 12.81 5.27
C TYR A 103 -0.23 12.11 6.62
N LEU A 104 0.71 12.22 7.57
CA LEU A 104 0.53 11.71 8.93
C LEU A 104 -0.72 12.31 9.59
N ALA A 105 -0.90 13.63 9.52
CA ALA A 105 -2.07 14.28 10.12
C ALA A 105 -3.39 13.78 9.50
N LYS A 106 -3.43 13.57 8.18
CA LYS A 106 -4.58 12.96 7.51
C LYS A 106 -4.85 11.53 8.00
N LEU A 107 -3.82 10.71 8.14
CA LEU A 107 -3.96 9.35 8.66
C LEU A 107 -4.51 9.36 10.09
N GLN A 108 -3.98 10.22 10.96
CA GLN A 108 -4.43 10.34 12.36
C GLN A 108 -5.88 10.83 12.49
N ASN A 109 -6.39 11.59 11.52
CA ASN A 109 -7.80 11.99 11.49
C ASN A 109 -8.76 10.85 11.07
N ILE A 110 -8.27 9.87 10.31
CA ILE A 110 -9.10 8.78 9.75
C ILE A 110 -8.98 7.49 10.58
N PHE A 111 -7.79 7.24 11.14
CA PHE A 111 -7.45 6.02 11.85
C PHE A 111 -7.11 6.35 13.31
N SER A 112 -7.62 5.52 14.23
CA SER A 112 -7.46 5.70 15.67
C SER A 112 -6.01 5.49 16.14
N ARG A 113 -5.24 4.65 15.45
CA ARG A 113 -3.86 4.33 15.81
C ARG A 113 -2.96 4.33 14.59
N VAL A 114 -2.03 5.28 14.56
CA VAL A 114 -0.98 5.42 13.55
C VAL A 114 0.35 5.50 14.26
N ILE A 115 1.28 4.63 13.89
CA ILE A 115 2.67 4.62 14.35
C ILE A 115 3.54 4.85 13.12
N ASP A 116 4.49 5.77 13.18
CA ASP A 116 5.41 6.00 12.08
C ASP A 116 6.87 5.78 12.46
N THR A 117 7.68 5.38 11.48
CA THR A 117 9.14 5.32 11.61
C THR A 117 9.78 5.88 10.36
N LYS A 118 10.93 6.54 10.54
CA LYS A 118 11.69 7.17 9.46
C LYS A 118 12.94 6.34 9.22
N ILE A 119 13.10 5.83 8.00
CA ILE A 119 14.23 4.99 7.58
C ILE A 119 14.78 5.57 6.28
N HIS A 120 15.99 6.13 6.36
CA HIS A 120 16.64 6.83 5.25
C HIS A 120 15.73 7.88 4.59
N PHE A 121 15.37 7.65 3.33
CA PHE A 121 14.57 8.53 2.49
C PHE A 121 13.07 8.19 2.53
N ASN A 122 12.67 7.23 3.35
CA ASN A 122 11.28 6.80 3.50
C ASN A 122 10.78 7.01 4.94
N ARG A 123 9.47 7.16 5.04
CA ARG A 123 8.71 7.12 6.28
C ARG A 123 7.63 6.07 6.12
N PHE A 124 7.65 5.09 7.01
CA PHE A 124 6.65 4.03 7.05
C PHE A 124 5.57 4.40 8.04
N PHE A 125 4.31 4.26 7.62
CA PHE A 125 3.15 4.42 8.49
C PHE A 125 2.52 3.05 8.75
N PHE A 126 2.44 2.68 10.01
CA PHE A 126 1.80 1.48 10.53
C PHE A 126 0.48 1.86 11.16
N VAL A 127 -0.61 1.43 10.55
CA VAL A 127 -1.97 1.72 10.98
C VAL A 127 -2.63 0.44 11.47
N VAL A 128 -3.24 0.51 12.65
CA VAL A 128 -4.04 -0.58 13.21
C VAL A 128 -5.49 -0.12 13.23
N LYS A 129 -6.37 -0.89 12.58
CA LYS A 129 -7.82 -0.64 12.58
C LYS A 129 -8.45 -1.09 13.89
#